data_AF-A0A932NP27-F1
#
_entry.id   AF-A0A932NP27-F1
#
_cell.length_a   1.000
_cell.length_b   1.000
_cell.length_c   1.000
_cell.angle_alpha   90.00
_cell.angle_beta   90.00
_cell.angle_gamma   90.00
#
_symmetry.space_group_name_H-M   'P 1'
#
loop_
_entity.id
_entity.type
_entity.pdbx_description
1 polymer ?
#
loop_
_entity_poly.entity_id
_entity_poly.type
_entity_poly.pdbx_seq_one_letter_code
_entity_poly.pdbx_strand_id
1 'polypeptide(L)'
;MKSSKLIAIIFSLVITTGIAYAFSNCMQKYASHPRAIPSQKNNCAICHKNANGTGPQNAFGQAFASAGFMITNKLITDFPDLFLPDESNETVETVDEDTSQPPLIKRIKPKKVQVSIQTTIQVKGNNFDEEANILIDESETSTTFQSSMALITDITLEQEGIHKVKVKNSNGQESNEVNLKAKQPKKKK
;
A
#
# COMPACT_ATOMS: atom_id res chain seq x y z
N MET A 1 -47.54 55.96 41.61
CA MET A 1 -47.68 54.61 42.21
C MET A 1 -48.72 53.86 41.40
N LYS A 2 -48.58 52.66 40.83
CA LYS A 2 -47.53 51.64 40.76
C LYS A 2 -47.70 50.95 39.39
N SER A 3 -46.59 50.66 38.73
CA SER A 3 -46.44 49.74 37.62
C SER A 3 -46.56 48.28 38.10
N SER A 4 -47.13 47.37 37.30
CA SER A 4 -46.93 45.90 37.34
C SER A 4 -47.56 45.28 36.08
N LYS A 5 -46.76 44.97 35.05
CA LYS A 5 -46.21 43.63 34.69
C LYS A 5 -47.33 42.61 34.43
N LEU A 6 -47.69 42.36 33.16
CA LEU A 6 -47.12 41.36 32.23
C LEU A 6 -47.15 39.93 32.80
N ILE A 7 -47.80 38.99 32.09
CA ILE A 7 -47.22 37.72 31.60
C ILE A 7 -48.35 36.91 30.94
N ALA A 8 -48.28 36.79 29.62
CA ALA A 8 -49.05 35.84 28.83
C ALA A 8 -48.40 34.46 29.00
N ILE A 9 -49.13 33.49 29.55
CA ILE A 9 -48.68 32.10 29.63
C ILE A 9 -48.95 31.46 28.27
N ILE A 10 -47.98 31.54 27.38
CA ILE A 10 -47.93 30.71 26.17
C ILE A 10 -47.48 29.33 26.64
N PHE A 11 -48.43 28.40 26.75
CA PHE A 11 -48.13 26.98 26.98
C PHE A 11 -47.56 26.40 25.69
N SER A 12 -46.27 26.65 25.45
CA SER A 12 -45.54 26.07 24.34
C SER A 12 -45.33 24.59 24.63
N LEU A 13 -46.20 23.77 24.07
CA LEU A 13 -46.06 22.32 24.00
C LEU A 13 -44.89 22.01 23.06
N VAL A 14 -43.67 22.15 23.56
CA VAL A 14 -42.48 21.64 22.87
C VAL A 14 -42.45 20.14 23.11
N ILE A 15 -43.16 19.41 22.25
CA ILE A 15 -42.90 17.99 22.03
C ILE A 15 -41.53 17.92 21.36
N THR A 16 -40.45 18.04 22.14
CA THR A 16 -39.16 17.50 21.71
C THR A 16 -39.24 15.99 21.87
N THR A 17 -40.06 15.35 21.04
CA THR A 17 -39.68 14.03 20.53
C THR A 17 -38.48 14.28 19.64
N GLY A 18 -37.33 14.52 20.27
CA GLY A 18 -36.09 14.00 19.76
C GLY A 18 -36.27 12.49 19.82
N ILE A 19 -37.00 11.96 18.83
CA ILE A 19 -36.96 10.55 18.52
C ILE A 19 -35.47 10.34 18.30
N ALA A 20 -34.83 9.75 19.29
CA ALA A 20 -33.47 9.31 19.21
C ALA A 20 -33.48 8.25 18.11
N TYR A 21 -33.40 8.71 16.88
CA TYR A 21 -32.91 7.98 15.74
C TYR A 21 -31.43 7.68 16.01
N ALA A 22 -31.12 7.04 17.14
CA ALA A 22 -29.89 6.29 17.34
C ALA A 22 -30.06 5.07 16.44
N PHE A 23 -29.92 5.31 15.14
CA PHE A 23 -30.18 4.33 14.12
C PHE A 23 -29.31 3.12 14.39
N SER A 24 -29.96 1.97 14.34
CA SER A 24 -29.44 0.60 14.16
C SER A 24 -28.34 0.46 13.09
N ASN A 25 -27.95 1.52 12.39
CA ASN A 25 -26.99 1.53 11.28
C ASN A 25 -25.60 1.07 11.72
N CYS A 26 -25.12 1.45 12.91
CA CYS A 26 -23.75 1.10 13.34
C CYS A 26 -23.59 -0.41 13.56
N MET A 27 -24.46 -1.00 14.38
CA MET A 27 -24.46 -2.45 14.65
C MET A 27 -24.76 -3.26 13.39
N GLN A 28 -25.75 -2.85 12.59
CA GLN A 28 -26.08 -3.56 11.35
C GLN A 28 -24.94 -3.52 10.35
N LYS A 29 -24.32 -2.35 10.11
CA LYS A 29 -23.21 -2.20 9.16
C LYS A 29 -21.98 -2.95 9.65
N TYR A 30 -21.65 -2.83 10.93
CA TYR A 30 -20.58 -3.58 11.55
C TYR A 30 -20.81 -5.08 11.38
N ALA A 31 -21.94 -5.63 11.85
CA ALA A 31 -22.24 -7.05 11.74
C ALA A 31 -22.23 -7.59 10.29
N SER A 32 -22.66 -6.76 9.33
CA SER A 32 -22.68 -7.10 7.91
C SER A 32 -21.31 -7.06 7.22
N HIS A 33 -20.30 -6.45 7.85
CA HIS A 33 -18.99 -6.36 7.24
C HIS A 33 -18.29 -7.72 7.26
N PRO A 34 -17.68 -8.18 6.14
CA PRO A 34 -17.00 -9.47 6.09
C PRO A 34 -15.93 -9.62 7.17
N ARG A 35 -15.22 -8.52 7.47
CA ARG A 35 -14.16 -8.48 8.48
C ARG A 35 -14.63 -8.14 9.88
N ALA A 36 -15.92 -8.00 10.18
CA ALA A 36 -16.30 -7.72 11.57
C ALA A 36 -16.10 -8.97 12.43
N ILE A 37 -15.45 -8.80 13.58
CA ILE A 37 -15.16 -9.90 14.51
C ILE A 37 -16.50 -10.53 14.96
N PRO A 38 -16.71 -11.85 14.76
CA PRO A 38 -17.98 -12.50 15.05
C PRO A 38 -18.48 -12.32 16.49
N SER A 39 -17.57 -12.37 17.48
CA SER A 39 -17.90 -12.19 18.90
C SER A 39 -18.37 -10.78 19.25
N GLN A 40 -18.19 -9.82 18.35
CA GLN A 40 -18.48 -8.41 18.54
C GLN A 40 -19.81 -7.99 17.87
N LYS A 41 -20.39 -8.78 16.96
CA LYS A 41 -21.53 -8.37 16.10
C LYS A 41 -22.82 -7.93 16.80
N ASN A 42 -22.96 -8.16 18.10
CA ASN A 42 -24.10 -7.74 18.92
C ASN A 42 -23.70 -6.91 20.16
N ASN A 43 -22.49 -6.37 20.17
CA ASN A 43 -21.98 -5.61 21.31
C ASN A 43 -22.20 -4.10 21.10
N CYS A 44 -23.19 -3.55 21.79
CA CYS A 44 -23.51 -2.13 21.71
C CYS A 44 -22.34 -1.22 22.13
N ALA A 45 -21.41 -1.73 22.95
CA ALA A 45 -20.21 -1.01 23.39
C ALA A 45 -19.20 -0.74 22.26
N ILE A 46 -19.41 -1.32 21.08
CA ILE A 46 -18.60 -1.03 19.89
C ILE A 46 -18.86 0.39 19.39
N CYS A 47 -20.10 0.87 19.48
CA CYS A 47 -20.43 2.23 19.02
C CYS A 47 -20.62 3.19 20.18
N HIS A 48 -20.95 2.70 21.38
CA HIS A 48 -21.23 3.50 22.57
C HIS A 48 -20.24 3.23 23.70
N LYS A 49 -20.07 4.20 24.61
CA LYS A 49 -19.27 3.99 25.82
C LYS A 49 -19.95 3.06 26.83
N ASN A 50 -21.29 3.00 26.83
CA ASN A 50 -22.05 2.16 27.74
C ASN A 50 -22.40 0.83 27.09
N ALA A 51 -22.30 -0.26 27.85
CA ALA A 51 -22.58 -1.62 27.38
C ALA A 51 -24.04 -1.83 26.92
N ASN A 52 -24.99 -1.05 27.46
CA ASN A 52 -26.40 -1.10 27.06
C ASN A 52 -26.70 -0.30 25.78
N GLY A 53 -25.69 0.31 25.14
CA GLY A 53 -25.87 1.11 23.93
C GLY A 53 -26.46 2.49 24.15
N THR A 54 -26.61 2.93 25.41
CA THR A 54 -27.09 4.27 25.73
C THR A 54 -25.92 5.25 25.89
N GLY A 55 -26.21 6.56 25.84
CA GLY A 55 -25.19 7.58 26.08
C GLY A 55 -24.22 7.80 24.91
N PRO A 56 -23.10 8.52 25.14
CA PRO A 56 -22.24 9.02 24.08
C PRO A 56 -21.55 7.90 23.30
N GLN A 57 -21.24 8.18 22.04
CA GLN A 57 -20.44 7.29 21.21
C GLN A 57 -18.99 7.20 21.75
N ASN A 58 -18.38 6.03 21.58
CA ASN A 58 -16.94 5.88 21.79
C ASN A 58 -16.16 6.41 20.57
N ALA A 59 -14.83 6.24 20.56
CA ALA A 59 -14.00 6.72 19.47
C ALA A 59 -14.40 6.10 18.11
N PHE A 60 -14.71 4.80 18.08
CA PHE A 60 -15.16 4.12 16.87
C PHE A 60 -16.50 4.66 16.37
N GLY A 61 -17.50 4.77 17.25
CA GLY A 61 -18.82 5.27 16.88
C GLY A 61 -18.77 6.69 16.28
N GLN A 62 -17.91 7.56 16.84
CA GLN A 62 -17.69 8.91 16.32
C GLN A 62 -16.97 8.90 14.96
N ALA A 63 -15.93 8.07 14.82
CA ALA A 63 -15.20 7.92 13.57
C ALA A 63 -16.09 7.33 12.45
N PHE A 64 -16.91 6.33 12.79
CA PHE A 64 -17.91 5.73 11.89
C PHE A 64 -18.95 6.75 11.44
N ALA A 65 -19.47 7.58 12.36
CA ALA A 65 -20.38 8.67 12.01
C ALA A 65 -19.70 9.72 11.11
N SER A 66 -18.44 10.07 11.41
CA SER A 66 -17.64 11.02 10.61
C SER A 66 -17.31 10.49 9.22
N ALA A 67 -17.21 9.17 9.07
CA ALA A 67 -17.04 8.48 7.80
C ALA A 67 -18.36 8.27 7.03
N GLY A 68 -19.45 8.95 7.43
CA GLY A 68 -20.75 8.82 6.77
C GLY A 68 -21.43 7.47 6.99
N PHE A 69 -21.17 6.81 8.12
CA PHE A 69 -21.69 5.49 8.46
C PHE A 69 -21.25 4.38 7.50
N MET A 70 -20.02 4.51 6.97
CA MET A 70 -19.37 3.50 6.13
C MET A 70 -18.14 2.92 6.85
N ILE A 71 -17.96 1.61 6.72
CA ILE A 71 -16.72 0.96 7.15
C ILE A 71 -15.72 1.13 6.01
N THR A 72 -14.80 2.07 6.20
CA THR A 72 -13.74 2.39 5.24
C THR A 72 -12.44 1.69 5.63
N ASN A 73 -11.49 1.57 4.70
CA ASN A 73 -10.16 1.06 5.02
C ASN A 73 -9.50 1.86 6.14
N LYS A 74 -9.67 3.18 6.17
CA LYS A 74 -9.17 4.03 7.26
C LYS A 74 -9.77 3.62 8.61
N LEU A 75 -11.07 3.35 8.67
CA LEU A 75 -11.73 2.92 9.91
C LEU A 75 -11.24 1.55 10.38
N ILE A 76 -10.97 0.64 9.45
CA ILE A 76 -10.38 -0.68 9.76
C ILE A 76 -8.97 -0.51 10.31
N THR A 77 -8.14 0.33 9.69
CA THR A 77 -6.77 0.62 10.14
C THR A 77 -6.73 1.33 11.50
N ASP A 78 -7.64 2.28 11.76
CA ASP A 78 -7.68 3.04 13.01
C ASP A 78 -8.21 2.19 14.19
N PHE A 79 -8.97 1.12 13.93
CA PHE A 79 -9.60 0.27 14.95
C PHE A 79 -9.37 -1.24 14.68
N PRO A 80 -8.12 -1.70 14.67
CA PRO A 80 -7.79 -3.07 14.27
C PRO A 80 -8.43 -4.13 15.16
N ASP A 81 -8.61 -3.86 16.46
CA ASP A 81 -9.23 -4.79 17.42
C ASP A 81 -10.74 -5.01 17.20
N LEU A 82 -11.35 -4.29 16.26
CA LEU A 82 -12.76 -4.45 15.89
C LEU A 82 -12.92 -5.20 14.56
N PHE A 83 -11.85 -5.51 13.84
CA PHE A 83 -11.96 -6.19 12.56
C PHE A 83 -10.99 -7.37 12.49
N LEU A 84 -11.45 -8.48 11.92
CA LEU A 84 -10.59 -9.55 11.48
C LEU A 84 -9.56 -8.99 10.49
N PRO A 85 -8.34 -9.56 10.47
CA PRO A 85 -7.43 -9.34 9.36
C PRO A 85 -8.11 -9.72 8.04
N ASP A 86 -7.61 -9.22 6.91
CA ASP A 86 -8.12 -9.68 5.62
C ASP A 86 -7.94 -11.21 5.56
N GLU A 87 -9.04 -11.97 5.46
CA GLU A 87 -9.02 -13.45 5.37
C GLU A 87 -8.31 -13.96 4.11
N SER A 88 -7.73 -13.08 3.29
CA SER A 88 -6.74 -13.42 2.27
C SER A 88 -5.30 -13.53 2.80
N ASN A 89 -5.05 -13.42 4.11
CA ASN A 89 -3.74 -13.76 4.68
C ASN A 89 -3.76 -14.05 6.20
N GLU A 90 -4.03 -15.30 6.58
CA GLU A 90 -3.63 -15.85 7.89
C GLU A 90 -2.39 -16.74 7.71
N THR A 91 -1.21 -16.12 7.78
CA THR A 91 -0.04 -16.60 8.55
C THR A 91 0.85 -15.40 8.82
N VAL A 92 0.89 -14.95 10.07
CA VAL A 92 1.96 -14.06 10.56
C VAL A 92 3.12 -14.94 11.01
N GLU A 93 3.94 -15.37 10.05
CA GLU A 93 5.35 -15.01 10.10
C GLU A 93 5.47 -13.70 9.31
N THR A 94 6.29 -12.75 9.73
CA THR A 94 6.61 -11.59 8.89
C THR A 94 7.40 -12.07 7.68
N VAL A 95 6.70 -12.60 6.70
CA VAL A 95 7.13 -12.76 5.32
C VAL A 95 6.19 -11.87 4.55
N ASP A 96 6.64 -10.64 4.28
CA ASP A 96 6.03 -9.81 3.25
C ASP A 96 6.00 -10.67 1.98
N GLU A 97 4.86 -11.30 1.69
CA GLU A 97 4.65 -11.90 0.38
C GLU A 97 4.58 -10.74 -0.60
N ASP A 98 5.76 -10.36 -1.07
CA ASP A 98 5.98 -9.30 -2.01
C ASP A 98 5.29 -9.67 -3.32
N THR A 99 4.04 -9.20 -3.45
CA THR A 99 3.23 -9.35 -4.66
C THR A 99 3.79 -8.56 -5.86
N SER A 100 4.94 -7.89 -5.71
CA SER A 100 5.65 -7.27 -6.83
C SER A 100 6.06 -8.34 -7.83
N GLN A 101 5.75 -8.12 -9.11
CA GLN A 101 6.20 -9.01 -10.16
C GLN A 101 7.74 -8.97 -10.26
N PRO A 102 8.40 -10.11 -10.54
CA PRO A 102 9.85 -10.11 -10.71
C PRO A 102 10.25 -9.15 -11.85
N PRO A 103 11.43 -8.54 -11.76
CA PRO A 103 11.94 -7.72 -12.85
C PRO A 103 12.07 -8.58 -14.11
N LEU A 104 11.89 -7.99 -15.30
CA LEU A 104 12.01 -8.70 -16.57
C LEU A 104 12.83 -7.88 -17.57
N ILE A 105 13.96 -8.41 -18.03
CA ILE A 105 14.77 -7.77 -19.06
C ILE A 105 14.25 -8.17 -20.44
N LYS A 106 13.83 -7.17 -21.22
CA LYS A 106 13.44 -7.34 -22.64
C LYS A 106 14.60 -7.13 -23.59
N ARG A 107 15.49 -6.16 -23.32
CA ARG A 107 16.61 -5.84 -24.21
C ARG A 107 17.69 -5.00 -23.52
N ILE A 108 18.93 -5.19 -23.96
CA ILE A 108 20.10 -4.35 -23.60
C ILE A 108 20.56 -3.58 -24.84
N LYS A 109 20.93 -2.31 -24.65
CA LYS A 109 21.49 -1.44 -25.69
C LYS A 109 22.78 -0.76 -25.21
N PRO A 110 23.88 -0.86 -25.98
CA PRO A 110 24.11 -1.79 -27.09
C PRO A 110 24.16 -3.26 -26.61
N LYS A 111 23.85 -4.23 -27.49
CA LYS A 111 24.00 -5.68 -27.20
C LYS A 111 25.45 -6.18 -27.37
N LYS A 112 26.34 -5.31 -27.87
CA LYS A 112 27.74 -5.61 -28.13
C LYS A 112 28.58 -4.44 -27.65
N VAL A 113 29.60 -4.72 -26.84
CA VAL A 113 30.53 -3.72 -26.30
C VAL A 113 31.97 -4.15 -26.56
N GLN A 114 32.91 -3.24 -26.32
CA GLN A 114 34.34 -3.51 -26.44
C GLN A 114 34.93 -3.77 -25.06
N VAL A 115 35.90 -4.67 -24.97
CA VAL A 115 36.63 -4.90 -23.72
C VAL A 115 37.56 -3.72 -23.39
N SER A 116 37.81 -3.50 -22.11
CA SER A 116 38.67 -2.45 -21.55
C SER A 116 38.32 -1.03 -22.01
N ILE A 117 37.06 -0.82 -22.42
CA ILE A 117 36.51 0.50 -22.79
C ILE A 117 35.23 0.71 -22.00
N GLN A 118 35.19 1.81 -21.23
CA GLN A 118 33.99 2.22 -20.52
C GLN A 118 32.86 2.49 -21.51
N THR A 119 31.72 1.83 -21.31
CA THR A 119 30.55 1.96 -22.16
C THR A 119 29.30 2.09 -21.31
N THR A 120 28.50 3.11 -21.58
CA THR A 120 27.15 3.21 -21.02
C THR A 120 26.22 2.23 -21.71
N ILE A 121 25.57 1.36 -20.93
CA ILE A 121 24.51 0.47 -21.41
C ILE A 121 23.17 0.88 -20.81
N GLN A 122 22.10 0.69 -21.60
CA GLN A 122 20.72 0.82 -21.15
C GLN A 122 20.06 -0.54 -21.15
N VAL A 123 19.54 -0.94 -19.99
CA VAL A 123 18.74 -2.15 -19.79
C VAL A 123 17.27 -1.75 -19.83
N LYS A 124 16.50 -2.32 -20.76
CA LYS A 124 15.06 -2.07 -20.91
C LYS A 124 14.26 -3.31 -20.56
N GLY A 125 13.17 -3.10 -19.83
CA GLY A 125 12.40 -4.18 -19.25
C GLY A 125 11.08 -3.73 -18.64
N ASN A 126 10.66 -4.46 -17.61
CA ASN A 126 9.48 -4.23 -16.80
C ASN A 126 9.82 -4.44 -15.33
N ASN A 127 9.02 -3.82 -14.45
CA ASN A 127 9.00 -4.03 -13.01
C ASN A 127 10.34 -3.74 -12.32
N PHE A 128 11.14 -2.80 -12.83
CA PHE A 128 12.31 -2.32 -12.10
C PHE A 128 11.84 -1.39 -10.97
N ASP A 129 12.43 -1.51 -9.79
CA ASP A 129 12.25 -0.54 -8.70
C ASP A 129 13.40 0.48 -8.66
N GLU A 130 13.25 1.51 -7.83
CA GLU A 130 14.19 2.63 -7.73
C GLU A 130 15.59 2.24 -7.22
N GLU A 131 15.68 1.08 -6.57
CA GLU A 131 16.90 0.54 -5.93
C GLU A 131 17.45 -0.68 -6.68
N ALA A 132 16.95 -0.94 -7.89
CA ALA A 132 17.33 -2.11 -8.66
C ALA A 132 18.79 -2.04 -9.13
N ASN A 133 19.52 -3.14 -8.92
CA ASN A 133 20.91 -3.31 -9.32
C ASN A 133 21.00 -4.18 -10.58
N ILE A 134 21.78 -3.74 -11.56
CA ILE A 134 22.21 -4.57 -12.69
C ILE A 134 23.39 -5.43 -12.24
N LEU A 135 23.31 -6.74 -12.50
CA LEU A 135 24.36 -7.72 -12.28
C LEU A 135 24.94 -8.16 -13.61
N ILE A 136 26.26 -8.17 -13.72
CA ILE A 136 26.99 -8.73 -14.86
C ILE A 136 27.90 -9.84 -14.35
N ASP A 137 27.69 -11.06 -14.83
CA ASP A 137 28.35 -12.28 -14.33
C ASP A 137 28.31 -12.38 -12.80
N GLU A 138 27.11 -12.18 -12.24
CA GLU A 138 26.83 -12.15 -10.78
C GLU A 138 27.45 -10.97 -10.00
N SER A 139 28.23 -10.10 -10.66
CA SER A 139 28.80 -8.91 -10.01
C SER A 139 27.87 -7.70 -10.13
N GLU A 140 27.53 -7.08 -9.00
CA GLU A 140 26.71 -5.87 -8.97
C GLU A 140 27.43 -4.67 -9.59
N THR A 141 26.67 -3.83 -10.31
CA THR A 141 27.16 -2.62 -10.96
C THR A 141 26.44 -1.39 -10.43
N SER A 142 27.12 -0.24 -10.45
CA SER A 142 26.48 1.04 -10.11
C SER A 142 25.37 1.34 -11.12
N THR A 143 24.13 1.33 -10.66
CA THR A 143 22.93 1.41 -11.51
C THR A 143 22.20 2.72 -11.26
N THR A 144 21.84 3.41 -12.34
CA THR A 144 20.97 4.58 -12.31
C THR A 144 19.56 4.16 -12.72
N PHE A 145 18.61 4.27 -11.80
CA PHE A 145 17.21 4.11 -12.11
C PHE A 145 16.69 5.27 -12.97
N GLN A 146 16.14 4.95 -14.15
CA GLN A 146 15.49 5.95 -14.99
C GLN A 146 13.96 5.84 -14.90
N SER A 147 13.43 4.61 -14.83
CA SER A 147 12.01 4.29 -14.67
C SER A 147 11.83 2.81 -14.40
N SER A 148 10.61 2.37 -14.08
CA SER A 148 10.28 0.94 -13.94
C SER A 148 10.47 0.09 -15.20
N MET A 149 10.88 0.70 -16.31
CA MET A 149 11.14 0.04 -17.58
C MET A 149 12.56 0.28 -18.11
N ALA A 150 13.39 1.07 -17.42
CA ALA A 150 14.72 1.43 -17.90
C ALA A 150 15.72 1.69 -16.76
N LEU A 151 16.87 1.04 -16.85
CA LEU A 151 18.05 1.26 -16.02
C LEU A 151 19.25 1.62 -16.90
N ILE A 152 20.18 2.39 -16.36
CA ILE A 152 21.43 2.78 -17.01
C ILE A 152 22.61 2.40 -16.11
N THR A 153 23.68 1.89 -16.69
CA THR A 153 24.94 1.67 -15.98
C THR A 153 26.13 1.87 -16.92
N ASP A 154 27.25 2.32 -16.37
CA ASP A 154 28.54 2.39 -17.05
C ASP A 154 29.37 1.15 -16.70
N ILE A 155 29.85 0.45 -17.72
CA ILE A 155 30.57 -0.82 -17.54
C ILE A 155 31.91 -0.80 -18.25
N THR A 156 32.87 -1.54 -17.71
CA THR A 156 34.13 -1.89 -18.36
C THR A 156 34.31 -3.39 -18.21
N LEU A 157 34.32 -4.13 -19.31
CA LEU A 157 34.50 -5.59 -19.31
C LEU A 157 35.94 -5.93 -19.68
N GLU A 158 36.61 -6.76 -18.89
CA GLU A 158 38.01 -7.11 -19.13
C GLU A 158 38.20 -8.34 -20.05
N GLN A 159 37.19 -9.20 -20.09
CA GLN A 159 37.26 -10.46 -20.84
C GLN A 159 36.37 -10.40 -22.07
N GLU A 160 36.81 -11.03 -23.16
CA GLU A 160 35.96 -11.21 -24.33
C GLU A 160 34.98 -12.36 -24.12
N GLY A 161 33.83 -12.31 -24.79
CA GLY A 161 32.87 -13.40 -24.75
C GLY A 161 31.44 -12.95 -24.52
N ILE A 162 30.65 -13.87 -23.96
CA ILE A 162 29.27 -13.63 -23.59
C ILE A 162 29.24 -13.43 -22.08
N HIS A 163 28.73 -12.28 -21.67
CA HIS A 163 28.49 -11.92 -20.27
C HIS A 163 26.98 -12.01 -20.00
N LYS A 164 26.62 -12.60 -18.87
CA LYS A 164 25.23 -12.74 -18.45
C LYS A 164 24.81 -11.50 -17.69
N VAL A 165 23.68 -10.92 -18.09
CA VAL A 165 23.13 -9.74 -17.42
C VAL A 165 21.81 -10.11 -16.76
N LYS A 166 21.69 -9.76 -15.48
CA LYS A 166 20.45 -9.80 -14.68
C LYS A 166 20.20 -8.43 -14.07
N VAL A 167 18.99 -8.24 -13.60
CA VAL A 167 18.56 -7.15 -12.71
C VAL A 167 18.01 -7.81 -11.46
N LYS A 168 18.41 -7.30 -10.29
CA LYS A 168 17.90 -7.65 -8.97
C LYS A 168 17.27 -6.41 -8.34
N ASN A 169 16.02 -6.55 -7.95
CA ASN A 169 15.25 -5.51 -7.28
C ASN A 169 15.57 -5.50 -5.76
N SER A 170 15.15 -4.46 -5.04
CA SER A 170 15.44 -4.31 -3.59
C SER A 170 14.78 -5.38 -2.74
N ASN A 171 13.67 -5.94 -3.21
CA ASN A 171 12.99 -7.11 -2.66
C ASN A 171 13.77 -8.44 -2.84
N GLY A 172 14.91 -8.41 -3.55
CA GLY A 172 15.74 -9.58 -3.81
C GLY A 172 15.30 -10.43 -5.01
N GLN A 173 14.19 -10.11 -5.69
CA GLN A 173 13.76 -10.80 -6.89
C GLN A 173 14.70 -10.52 -8.06
N GLU A 174 15.03 -11.56 -8.81
CA GLU A 174 15.89 -11.49 -9.98
C GLU A 174 15.11 -11.68 -11.29
N SER A 175 15.62 -11.06 -12.34
CA SER A 175 15.07 -11.18 -13.69
C SER A 175 15.66 -12.36 -14.47
N ASN A 176 15.11 -12.60 -15.67
CA ASN A 176 15.72 -13.48 -16.65
C ASN A 176 17.13 -13.00 -17.07
N GLU A 177 17.98 -13.95 -17.45
CA GLU A 177 19.31 -13.65 -17.99
C GLU A 177 19.24 -13.17 -19.45
N VAL A 178 20.01 -12.13 -19.76
CA VAL A 178 20.21 -11.64 -21.14
C VAL A 178 21.68 -11.51 -21.47
N ASN A 179 22.07 -12.04 -22.63
CA ASN A 179 23.45 -12.05 -23.10
C ASN A 179 23.91 -10.68 -23.63
N LEU A 180 25.01 -10.19 -23.08
CA LEU A 180 25.81 -9.07 -23.57
C LEU A 180 27.11 -9.60 -24.18
N LYS A 181 27.46 -9.19 -25.41
CA LYS A 181 28.68 -9.68 -26.07
C LYS A 181 29.82 -8.67 -25.99
N ALA A 182 30.92 -9.05 -25.35
CA ALA A 182 32.17 -8.30 -25.36
C ALA A 182 33.08 -8.75 -26.50
N LYS A 183 33.78 -7.81 -27.13
CA LYS A 183 34.75 -8.07 -28.20
C LYS A 183 36.00 -7.22 -28.03
N GLN A 184 37.13 -7.73 -28.52
CA GLN A 184 38.34 -6.93 -28.67
C GLN A 184 38.09 -5.69 -29.56
N PRO A 185 38.68 -4.53 -29.22
CA PRO A 185 38.71 -3.39 -30.12
C PRO A 185 39.35 -3.79 -31.44
N LYS A 186 38.80 -3.31 -32.56
CA LYS A 186 39.41 -3.56 -33.87
C LYS A 186 40.77 -2.85 -33.90
N LYS A 187 41.86 -3.60 -34.03
CA LYS A 187 43.18 -3.01 -34.34
C LYS A 187 43.06 -2.21 -35.64
N LYS A 188 43.33 -0.91 -35.60
CA LYS A 188 43.49 -0.10 -36.82
C LYS A 188 44.73 -0.65 -37.54
N LYS A 189 44.55 -1.10 -38.78
CA LYS A 189 45.65 -1.47 -39.68
C LYS A 189 46.35 -0.22 -40.17
#